data_AF-A0A140L3C1-F1
#
_entry.id   AF-A0A140L3C1-F1
#
_cell.length_a   1.000
_cell.length_b   1.000
_cell.length_c   1.000
_cell.angle_alpha   90.00
_cell.angle_beta   90.00
_cell.angle_gamma   90.00
#
_symmetry.space_group_name_H-M   'P 1'
#
loop_
_entity.id
_entity.type
_entity.pdbx_description
1 polymer ?
#
loop_
_entity_poly.entity_id
_entity_poly.type
_entity_poly.pdbx_seq_one_letter_code
_entity_poly.pdbx_strand_id
1 'polypeptide(L)'
;MISKNQKRGVTLGIIWSLISWIPYYTDYLPTLRPIIGIPASLGLNLELLLNKGDSFAYSILLGAGIGFVISSLVDFAKDGIKIIGLFPRKKKKLYNRGL
;
A
#
# COMPACT_ATOMS: atom_id res chain seq x y z
N MET A 1 -3.69 15.85 -2.93
CA MET A 1 -3.65 15.60 -1.48
C MET A 1 -3.74 14.11 -1.25
N ILE A 2 -2.82 13.53 -0.46
CA ILE A 2 -2.85 12.09 -0.11
C ILE A 2 -4.07 11.82 0.78
N SER A 3 -4.82 10.76 0.50
CA SER A 3 -6.01 10.39 1.29
C SER A 3 -5.60 9.92 2.70
N LYS A 4 -6.49 10.08 3.69
CA LYS A 4 -6.25 9.55 5.05
C LYS A 4 -6.05 8.03 5.03
N ASN A 5 -6.67 7.33 4.08
CA ASN A 5 -6.55 5.88 3.93
C ASN A 5 -5.21 5.49 3.31
N GLN A 6 -4.72 6.25 2.33
CA GLN A 6 -3.38 6.07 1.77
C GLN A 6 -2.29 6.28 2.82
N LYS A 7 -2.41 7.33 3.65
CA LYS A 7 -1.48 7.56 4.76
C LYS A 7 -1.48 6.38 5.74
N ARG A 8 -2.67 5.88 6.11
CA ARG A 8 -2.79 4.67 6.95
C ARG A 8 -2.21 3.43 6.29
N GLY A 9 -2.44 3.24 5.00
CA GLY A 9 -1.89 2.11 4.22
C GLY A 9 -0.37 2.11 4.20
N VAL A 10 0.24 3.28 4.00
CA VAL A 10 1.70 3.45 4.11
C VAL A 10 2.19 3.11 5.52
N THR A 11 1.55 3.65 6.56
CA THR A 11 1.94 3.35 7.95
C THR A 11 1.84 1.86 8.27
N LEU A 12 0.76 1.20 7.85
CA LEU A 12 0.59 -0.25 8.01
C LEU A 12 1.63 -1.04 7.20
N GLY A 13 1.96 -0.59 5.99
CA GLY A 13 3.01 -1.18 5.17
C GLY A 13 4.40 -1.10 5.82
N ILE A 14 4.71 0.03 6.46
CA ILE A 14 5.95 0.21 7.23
C ILE A 14 5.96 -0.74 8.44
N ILE A 15 4.88 -0.77 9.23
CA ILE A 15 4.77 -1.68 10.39
C ILE A 15 4.91 -3.14 9.94
N TRP A 16 4.24 -3.53 8.86
CA TRP A 16 4.34 -4.86 8.28
C TRP A 16 5.78 -5.19 7.85
N SER A 17 6.51 -4.21 7.30
CA SER A 17 7.92 -4.37 6.95
C SER A 17 8.78 -4.61 8.18
N LEU A 18 8.56 -3.88 9.28
CA LEU A 18 9.29 -4.09 10.54
C LEU A 18 9.03 -5.50 11.10
N ILE A 19 7.77 -5.94 11.09
CA ILE A 19 7.38 -7.27 11.58
C ILE A 19 7.93 -8.38 10.68
N SER A 20 8.10 -8.12 9.37
CA SER A 20 8.60 -9.10 8.41
C SER A 20 9.99 -9.67 8.72
N TRP A 21 10.80 -8.92 9.47
CA TRP A 21 12.12 -9.35 9.91
C TRP A 21 12.08 -10.35 11.06
N ILE A 22 10.98 -10.42 11.82
CA ILE A 22 10.82 -11.38 12.91
C ILE A 22 10.85 -12.83 12.39
N PRO A 23 9.94 -13.27 11.49
CA PRO A 23 10.00 -14.63 10.96
C PRO A 23 11.19 -14.85 10.01
N TYR A 24 11.91 -13.80 9.63
CA TYR A 24 13.16 -13.94 8.89
C TYR A 24 14.32 -14.37 9.81
N TYR A 25 14.49 -13.68 10.94
CA TYR A 25 15.55 -13.99 11.92
C TYR A 25 15.18 -15.09 12.92
N THR A 26 13.91 -15.50 12.95
CA THR A 26 13.43 -16.52 13.88
C THR A 26 12.60 -17.56 13.14
N ASP A 27 12.63 -18.80 13.61
CA ASP A 27 11.74 -19.87 13.13
C ASP A 27 10.34 -19.79 13.77
N TYR A 28 10.02 -18.67 14.43
CA TYR A 28 8.67 -18.41 14.92
C TYR A 28 7.72 -18.15 13.75
N LEU A 29 6.48 -18.63 13.89
CA LEU A 29 5.39 -18.42 12.92
C LEU A 29 5.66 -19.04 11.53
N PRO A 30 6.05 -20.32 11.42
CA PRO A 30 6.36 -20.95 10.13
C PRO A 30 5.19 -20.90 9.15
N THR A 31 3.96 -21.01 9.65
CA THR A 31 2.73 -20.95 8.85
C THR A 31 2.44 -19.55 8.28
N LEU A 32 2.85 -18.49 8.99
CA LEU A 32 2.58 -17.10 8.58
C LEU A 32 3.77 -16.43 7.89
N ARG A 33 4.97 -17.06 7.93
CA ARG A 33 6.19 -16.61 7.23
C ARG A 33 5.94 -16.26 5.75
N PRO A 34 5.16 -17.02 4.96
CA PRO A 34 4.96 -16.69 3.55
C PRO A 34 4.22 -15.37 3.31
N ILE A 35 3.45 -14.89 4.30
CA ILE A 35 2.69 -13.65 4.21
C ILE A 35 3.46 -12.53 4.94
N ILE A 36 3.88 -12.77 6.17
CA ILE A 36 4.52 -11.76 7.01
C ILE A 36 5.93 -11.43 6.50
N GLY A 37 6.67 -12.42 6.00
CA GLY A 37 8.06 -12.27 5.56
C GLY A 37 8.26 -11.66 4.16
N ILE A 38 7.19 -11.33 3.43
CA ILE A 38 7.28 -10.83 2.05
C ILE A 38 8.14 -9.55 1.95
N PRO A 39 7.95 -8.52 2.80
CA PRO A 39 8.76 -7.30 2.68
C PRO A 39 10.26 -7.54 2.89
N ALA A 40 10.64 -8.37 3.88
CA ALA A 40 12.03 -8.72 4.14
C ALA A 40 12.66 -9.50 2.98
N SER A 41 11.98 -10.52 2.45
CA SER A 41 12.50 -11.31 1.33
C SER A 41 12.67 -10.46 0.07
N LEU A 42 11.71 -9.56 -0.22
CA LEU A 42 11.84 -8.65 -1.35
C LEU A 42 12.95 -7.60 -1.14
N GLY A 43 13.14 -7.12 0.09
CA GLY A 43 14.23 -6.21 0.43
C GLY A 43 15.61 -6.84 0.20
N LEU A 44 15.78 -8.10 0.59
CA LEU A 44 16.99 -8.88 0.35
C LEU A 44 17.23 -9.16 -1.13
N ASN A 45 16.19 -9.53 -1.87
CA ASN A 45 16.29 -9.75 -3.31
C ASN A 45 16.69 -8.48 -4.05
N LEU A 46 16.19 -7.31 -3.62
CA LEU A 46 16.61 -6.01 -4.16
C LEU A 46 18.05 -5.66 -3.81
N GLU A 47 18.48 -5.91 -2.58
CA GLU A 47 19.89 -5.75 -2.20
C GLU A 47 20.79 -6.61 -3.10
N LEU A 48 20.42 -7.87 -3.32
CA LEU A 48 21.17 -8.79 -4.19
C LEU A 48 21.21 -8.30 -5.64
N LEU A 49 20.10 -7.75 -6.15
CA LEU A 49 19.98 -7.24 -7.51
C LEU A 49 20.72 -5.92 -7.73
N LEU A 50 20.73 -5.04 -6.72
CA LEU A 50 21.37 -3.72 -6.76
C LEU A 50 22.81 -3.73 -6.25
N ASN A 51 23.24 -4.85 -5.67
CA ASN A 51 24.53 -5.05 -5.03
C ASN A 51 24.85 -3.94 -3.99
N LYS A 52 23.84 -3.54 -3.22
CA LYS A 52 23.89 -2.46 -2.22
C LYS A 52 23.33 -2.95 -0.88
N GLY A 53 24.16 -2.85 0.17
CA GLY A 53 23.90 -3.38 1.50
C GLY A 53 22.90 -2.59 2.33
N ASP A 54 21.64 -2.54 1.90
CA ASP A 54 20.57 -1.80 2.59
C ASP A 54 19.18 -2.47 2.45
N SER A 55 19.13 -3.81 2.48
CA SER A 55 17.88 -4.60 2.41
C SER A 55 16.81 -4.15 3.40
N PHE A 56 17.18 -3.68 4.59
CA PHE A 56 16.24 -3.14 5.57
C PHE A 56 15.52 -1.91 5.01
N ALA A 57 16.25 -0.93 4.49
CA ALA A 57 15.67 0.27 3.88
C ALA A 57 14.81 -0.09 2.66
N TYR A 58 15.27 -1.03 1.82
CA TYR A 58 14.49 -1.50 0.67
C TYR A 58 13.21 -2.22 1.08
N SER A 59 13.23 -3.02 2.14
CA SER A 59 12.04 -3.71 2.67
C SER A 59 10.98 -2.71 3.11
N ILE A 60 11.38 -1.64 3.81
CA ILE A 60 10.49 -0.57 4.27
C ILE A 60 9.91 0.19 3.08
N LEU A 61 10.75 0.54 2.10
CA LEU A 61 10.31 1.25 0.90
C LEU A 61 9.27 0.42 0.12
N LEU A 62 9.55 -0.87 -0.06
CA LEU A 62 8.63 -1.79 -0.73
C LEU A 62 7.34 -1.99 0.05
N GLY A 63 7.39 -2.24 1.36
CA GLY A 63 6.18 -2.43 2.14
C GLY A 63 5.35 -1.15 2.23
N ALA A 64 5.97 0.02 2.34
CA ALA A 64 5.29 1.32 2.22
C ALA A 64 4.62 1.48 0.84
N GLY A 65 5.33 1.12 -0.23
CA GLY A 65 4.81 1.14 -1.61
C GLY A 65 3.64 0.19 -1.82
N ILE A 66 3.75 -1.05 -1.35
CA ILE A 66 2.68 -2.06 -1.40
C ILE A 66 1.47 -1.58 -0.59
N GLY A 67 1.68 -1.07 0.63
CA GLY A 67 0.63 -0.52 1.47
C GLY A 67 -0.08 0.68 0.82
N PHE A 68 0.67 1.54 0.12
CA PHE A 68 0.11 2.63 -0.66
C PHE A 68 -0.73 2.14 -1.86
N VAL A 69 -0.22 1.16 -2.62
CA VAL A 69 -0.92 0.61 -3.79
C VAL A 69 -2.20 -0.09 -3.36
N ILE A 70 -2.15 -0.93 -2.33
CA ILE A 70 -3.33 -1.65 -1.81
C ILE A 70 -4.36 -0.65 -1.29
N SER A 71 -3.96 0.33 -0.48
CA SER A 71 -4.90 1.35 0.03
C SER A 71 -5.50 2.20 -1.08
N SER A 72 -4.73 2.52 -2.11
CA SER A 72 -5.23 3.21 -3.30
C SER A 72 -6.22 2.36 -4.08
N LEU A 73 -5.93 1.07 -4.30
CA LEU A 73 -6.86 0.13 -4.94
C LEU A 73 -8.16 -0.01 -4.15
N VAL A 74 -8.08 -0.06 -2.82
CA VAL A 74 -9.26 -0.10 -1.93
C VAL A 74 -10.05 1.20 -2.02
N ASP A 75 -9.39 2.36 -2.03
CA ASP A 75 -10.06 3.66 -2.24
C ASP A 75 -10.75 3.70 -3.61
N PHE A 76 -10.07 3.24 -4.69
CA PHE A 76 -10.65 3.14 -6.03
C PHE A 76 -11.85 2.19 -6.10
N ALA A 77 -11.80 1.06 -5.38
CA ALA A 77 -12.90 0.11 -5.32
C ALA A 77 -14.09 0.68 -4.53
N LYS A 78 -13.84 1.39 -3.43
CA LYS A 78 -14.88 1.98 -2.56
C LYS A 78 -15.57 3.18 -3.17
N ASP A 79 -14.83 4.04 -3.89
CA ASP A 79 -15.42 5.14 -4.64
C ASP A 79 -16.20 4.66 -5.87
N GLY A 80 -16.19 3.35 -6.13
CA GLY A 80 -16.64 2.71 -7.35
C GLY A 80 -15.68 3.08 -8.49
N ILE A 81 -15.47 2.15 -9.42
CA ILE A 81 -14.79 2.50 -10.68
C ILE A 81 -15.68 3.54 -11.37
N LYS A 82 -15.39 4.82 -11.11
CA LYS A 82 -15.90 5.95 -11.85
C LYS A 82 -15.21 5.90 -13.20
N ILE A 83 -15.68 5.03 -14.09
CA ILE A 83 -15.40 5.15 -15.51
C ILE A 83 -16.01 6.49 -15.91
N ILE A 84 -15.18 7.54 -15.89
CA ILE A 84 -15.52 8.88 -16.38
C ILE A 84 -15.84 8.70 -17.87
N GLY A 85 -17.12 8.51 -18.19
CA GLY A 85 -17.59 8.27 -19.54
C GLY A 85 -18.91 7.50 -19.68
N LEU A 86 -19.30 6.64 -18.73
CA LEU A 86 -20.41 5.70 -18.98
C LEU A 86 -21.80 6.15 -18.48
N PHE A 87 -21.87 7.07 -17.52
CA PHE A 87 -23.17 7.60 -17.06
C PHE A 87 -23.12 9.12 -16.93
N PRO A 88 -23.88 9.87 -17.77
CA PRO A 88 -24.02 11.30 -17.59
C PRO A 88 -24.69 11.56 -16.24
N ARG A 89 -23.90 12.13 -15.32
CA ARG A 89 -24.38 12.61 -14.02
C ARG A 89 -25.48 13.63 -14.32
N LYS A 90 -26.74 13.31 -14.01
CA LYS A 90 -27.83 14.31 -14.00
C LYS A 90 -27.38 15.42 -13.07
N LYS A 91 -26.92 16.53 -13.65
CA LYS A 91 -26.55 17.74 -12.91
C LYS A 91 -27.77 18.11 -12.07
N LYS A 92 -27.65 18.05 -10.74
CA LYS A 92 -28.62 18.69 -9.85
C LYS A 92 -28.66 20.16 -10.28
N LYS A 93 -29.78 20.60 -10.84
CA LYS A 93 -30.04 22.01 -11.17
C LYS A 93 -29.72 22.81 -9.90
N LEU A 94 -28.72 23.68 -9.99
CA LEU A 94 -28.53 24.77 -9.03
C LEU A 94 -29.70 25.72 -9.22
N TYR A 95 -30.78 25.49 -8.46
CA TYR A 95 -31.81 26.49 -8.28
C TYR A 95 -31.31 27.52 -7.25
N ASN A 96 -31.50 28.80 -7.59
CA ASN A 96 -31.41 29.96 -6.72
C ASN A 96 -30.02 30.39 -6.23
N ARG A 97 -29.23 30.95 -7.14
CA ARG A 97 -28.63 32.26 -6.82
C ARG A 97 -29.51 33.32 -7.45
N GLY A 98 -30.41 33.86 -6.64
CA GLY A 98 -31.17 35.06 -6.98
C GLY A 98 -30.21 36.22 -7.21
N LEU A 99 -30.59 37.05 -8.17
CA LEU A 99 -30.06 38.39 -8.45
C LEU A 99 -30.00 39.24 -7.18
#